data_AF-A0A6P7NTB0-F1
#
_entry.id   AF-A0A6P7NTB0-F1
#
_cell.length_a   1.000
_cell.length_b   1.000
_cell.length_c   1.000
_cell.angle_alpha   90.00
_cell.angle_beta   90.00
_cell.angle_gamma   90.00
#
_symmetry.space_group_name_H-M   'P 1'
#
loop_
_entity.id
_entity.type
_entity.pdbx_description
1 polymer ?
#
loop_
_entity_poly.entity_id
_entity_poly.type
_entity_poly.pdbx_seq_one_letter_code
_entity_poly.pdbx_strand_id
1 'polypeptide(L)'
;MATARQHHRRGRTGFRCCSACPVHDMAEMSPMNRKLTQSLAESISKQVEHFNRTEVEFLIREFHVLMGEQTTLGRTVSGLDRGRFRSFLHNNFGMTDDMIMDGVFRTFDKDNDGFVNMREWIDGLSVFLRGTLDEKIEYCFQVYDLNSDNYISREEMFHMLKDSLIRQPTDDDPDEGIKDLVEITLKRMDHDHDGRLSFSDFEKAVRDENLLLEAFGTCLPDSMSTEAFEKLVFQEQLEQ
;
A
#
# COMPACT_ATOMS: atom_id res chain seq x y z
N MET A 1 19.51 -53.83 -27.80
CA MET A 1 20.35 -52.92 -26.99
C MET A 1 20.53 -51.64 -27.81
N ALA A 2 20.18 -50.43 -27.41
CA ALA A 2 19.57 -49.86 -26.22
C ALA A 2 18.83 -48.58 -26.67
N THR A 3 17.70 -48.28 -26.03
CA THR A 3 16.77 -47.18 -26.30
C THR A 3 17.31 -45.84 -25.79
N ALA A 4 17.24 -44.78 -26.60
CA ALA A 4 17.55 -43.42 -26.19
C ALA A 4 16.34 -42.78 -25.48
N ARG A 5 16.47 -42.54 -24.17
CA ARG A 5 15.48 -41.83 -23.34
C ARG A 5 15.62 -40.32 -23.51
N GLN A 6 14.55 -39.66 -23.95
CA GLN A 6 14.36 -38.22 -23.84
C GLN A 6 14.28 -37.81 -22.36
N HIS A 7 15.23 -37.02 -21.89
CA HIS A 7 15.14 -36.32 -20.61
C HIS A 7 14.39 -35.00 -20.79
N HIS A 8 13.14 -34.99 -20.31
CA HIS A 8 12.38 -33.77 -20.03
C HIS A 8 13.09 -32.99 -18.92
N ARG A 9 13.67 -31.83 -19.24
CA ARG A 9 14.07 -30.83 -18.23
C ARG A 9 12.82 -30.07 -17.80
N ARG A 10 12.23 -30.46 -16.67
CA ARG A 10 11.28 -29.63 -15.92
C ARG A 10 12.07 -28.47 -15.28
N GLY A 11 11.81 -27.26 -15.74
CA GLY A 11 12.29 -26.03 -15.12
C GLY A 11 11.70 -25.90 -13.71
N ARG A 12 12.59 -25.75 -12.73
CA ARG A 12 12.27 -25.39 -11.36
C ARG A 12 11.90 -23.91 -11.29
N THR A 13 10.72 -23.59 -10.78
CA THR A 13 10.49 -22.37 -9.98
C THR A 13 10.05 -22.84 -8.61
N GLY A 14 11.03 -23.35 -7.86
CA GLY A 14 10.85 -23.52 -6.42
C GLY A 14 10.79 -22.13 -5.82
N PHE A 15 9.69 -21.84 -5.10
CA PHE A 15 9.64 -20.81 -4.09
C PHE A 15 10.88 -21.00 -3.19
N ARG A 16 11.90 -20.18 -3.42
CA ARG A 16 12.99 -20.04 -2.47
C ARG A 16 12.39 -19.22 -1.34
N CYS A 17 12.05 -19.91 -0.27
CA CYS A 17 11.91 -19.33 1.05
C CYS A 17 13.17 -18.49 1.30
N CYS A 18 13.03 -17.16 1.28
CA CYS A 18 14.09 -16.26 1.69
C CYS A 18 14.27 -16.44 3.20
N SER A 19 15.18 -17.34 3.56
CA SER A 19 15.59 -17.64 4.93
C SER A 19 16.49 -16.53 5.50
N ALA A 20 16.03 -15.28 5.44
CA ALA A 20 16.74 -14.12 5.96
C ALA A 20 15.79 -13.02 6.48
N CYS A 21 14.60 -13.37 6.97
CA CYS A 21 13.96 -12.51 7.95
C CYS A 21 14.75 -12.68 9.26
N PRO A 22 15.39 -11.63 9.79
CA PRO A 22 15.90 -11.71 11.15
C PRO A 22 14.68 -12.00 12.03
N VAL A 23 14.77 -13.07 12.81
CA VAL A 23 13.91 -13.31 13.95
C VAL A 23 13.92 -12.00 14.74
N HIS A 24 12.78 -11.30 14.78
CA HIS A 24 12.67 -10.02 15.44
C HIS A 24 12.86 -10.26 16.94
N ASP A 25 14.09 -10.09 17.44
CA ASP A 25 14.32 -9.85 18.86
C ASP A 25 13.64 -8.51 19.16
N MET A 26 12.43 -8.59 19.72
CA MET A 26 11.71 -7.44 20.25
C MET A 26 12.59 -6.78 21.32
N ALA A 27 13.33 -5.74 20.94
CA ALA A 27 14.09 -4.93 21.87
C ALA A 27 13.14 -4.46 22.99
N GLU A 28 13.43 -4.87 24.23
CA GLU A 28 12.64 -4.48 25.40
C GLU A 28 12.57 -2.95 25.50
N MET A 29 11.37 -2.39 25.31
CA MET A 29 11.14 -0.96 25.50
C MET A 29 11.36 -0.60 26.97
N SER A 30 12.21 0.41 27.23
CA SER A 30 12.39 1.01 28.56
C SER A 30 11.03 1.37 29.22
N PRO A 31 10.87 1.17 30.54
CA PRO A 31 9.62 1.46 31.26
C PRO A 31 9.09 2.88 31.08
N MET A 32 9.98 3.85 30.82
CA MET A 32 9.64 5.25 30.57
C MET A 32 8.99 5.44 29.18
N ASN A 33 9.40 4.64 28.20
CA ASN A 33 8.86 4.64 26.85
C ASN A 33 7.49 3.91 26.81
N ARG A 34 7.32 2.87 27.63
CA ARG A 34 6.05 2.10 27.74
C ARG A 34 4.85 2.95 28.18
N LYS A 35 5.02 3.85 29.16
CA LYS A 35 3.92 4.72 29.62
C LYS A 35 3.50 5.76 28.59
N LEU A 36 4.47 6.30 27.84
CA LEU A 36 4.21 7.24 26.74
C LEU A 36 3.44 6.55 25.61
N THR A 37 3.88 5.36 25.20
CA THR A 37 3.16 4.52 24.21
C THR A 37 1.73 4.22 24.65
N GLN A 38 1.51 3.85 25.91
CA GLN A 38 0.17 3.57 26.43
C GLN A 38 -0.75 4.80 26.41
N SER A 39 -0.23 5.97 26.80
CA SER A 39 -1.00 7.22 26.77
C SER A 39 -1.32 7.65 25.34
N LEU A 40 -0.37 7.48 24.42
CA LEU A 40 -0.56 7.83 23.01
C LEU A 40 -1.55 6.88 22.34
N ALA A 41 -1.44 5.57 22.59
CA ALA A 41 -2.39 4.60 22.10
C ALA A 41 -3.81 4.86 22.61
N GLU A 42 -3.97 5.25 23.88
CA GLU A 42 -5.28 5.62 24.41
C GLU A 42 -5.86 6.89 23.73
N SER A 43 -5.01 7.84 23.36
CA SER A 43 -5.45 9.03 22.63
C SER A 43 -5.86 8.70 21.19
N ILE A 44 -5.04 7.92 20.48
CA ILE A 44 -5.26 7.60 19.06
C ILE A 44 -6.41 6.60 18.89
N SER A 45 -6.52 5.59 19.76
CA SER A 45 -7.61 4.60 19.71
C SER A 45 -9.02 5.18 19.91
N LYS A 46 -9.13 6.42 20.41
CA LYS A 46 -10.41 7.14 20.51
C LYS A 46 -10.81 7.83 19.21
N GLN A 47 -9.89 7.95 18.25
CA GLN A 47 -10.06 8.72 17.02
C GLN A 47 -9.95 7.86 15.75
N VAL A 48 -9.29 6.70 15.84
CA VAL A 48 -9.20 5.72 14.74
C VAL A 48 -10.42 4.81 14.72
N GLU A 49 -10.90 4.44 13.52
CA GLU A 49 -12.15 3.68 13.38
C GLU A 49 -11.97 2.17 13.53
N HIS A 50 -10.91 1.59 12.94
CA HIS A 50 -10.83 0.12 12.72
C HIS A 50 -9.85 -0.62 13.64
N PHE A 51 -9.22 0.08 14.59
CA PHE A 51 -8.28 -0.51 15.54
C PHE A 51 -8.66 -0.23 16.99
N ASN A 52 -8.63 -1.27 17.80
CA ASN A 52 -8.74 -1.12 19.25
C ASN A 52 -7.42 -0.63 19.87
N ARG A 53 -7.47 -0.24 21.15
CA ARG A 53 -6.29 0.26 21.88
C ARG A 53 -5.08 -0.67 21.81
N THR A 54 -5.27 -1.98 21.96
CA THR A 54 -4.17 -2.96 21.96
C THR A 54 -3.53 -3.05 20.58
N GLU A 55 -4.34 -3.07 19.52
CA GLU A 55 -3.84 -3.05 18.13
C GLU A 55 -3.06 -1.77 17.85
N VAL A 56 -3.57 -0.62 18.30
CA VAL A 56 -2.84 0.65 18.21
C VAL A 56 -1.51 0.59 18.96
N GLU A 57 -1.44 -0.02 20.14
CA GLU A 57 -0.15 -0.21 20.86
C GLU A 57 0.85 -1.05 20.03
N PHE A 58 0.39 -2.08 19.31
CA PHE A 58 1.24 -2.87 18.42
C PHE A 58 1.70 -2.08 17.19
N LEU A 59 0.80 -1.34 16.54
CA LEU A 59 1.16 -0.48 15.42
C LEU A 59 2.18 0.60 15.79
N ILE A 60 2.09 1.15 17.01
CA ILE A 60 3.09 2.10 17.53
C ILE A 60 4.45 1.42 17.71
N ARG A 61 4.49 0.17 18.17
CA ARG A 61 5.76 -0.58 18.31
C ARG A 61 6.37 -0.85 16.94
N GLU A 62 5.56 -1.31 15.99
CA GLU A 62 5.99 -1.56 14.61
C GLU A 62 6.56 -0.28 13.97
N PHE A 63 5.87 0.85 14.15
CA PHE A 63 6.37 2.15 13.70
C PHE A 63 7.75 2.50 14.27
N HIS A 64 7.97 2.31 15.58
CA HIS A 64 9.27 2.56 16.20
C HIS A 64 10.37 1.65 15.66
N VAL A 65 10.04 0.38 15.41
CA VAL A 65 10.95 -0.60 14.80
C VAL A 65 11.37 -0.13 13.41
N LEU A 66 10.42 0.31 12.58
CA LEU A 66 10.68 0.85 11.24
C LEU A 66 11.50 2.15 11.27
N MET A 67 11.33 2.97 12.31
CA MET A 67 12.14 4.18 12.52
C MET A 67 13.59 3.86 12.91
N GLY A 68 13.84 2.73 13.57
CA GLY A 68 15.17 2.32 14.05
C GLY A 68 15.80 3.32 15.03
N GLU A 69 17.06 3.08 15.44
CA GLU A 69 17.83 4.04 16.24
C GLU A 69 18.35 5.20 15.37
N GLN A 70 17.55 6.25 15.17
CA GLN A 70 18.07 7.48 14.55
C GLN A 70 18.77 8.36 15.59
N THR A 71 20.09 8.22 15.68
CA THR A 71 20.97 9.21 16.33
C THR A 71 21.72 10.01 15.27
N THR A 72 21.01 10.79 14.46
CA THR A 72 21.64 11.69 13.49
C THR A 72 21.70 13.11 14.06
N LEU A 73 22.88 13.46 14.59
CA LEU A 73 23.38 14.84 14.77
C LEU A 73 22.31 15.90 15.11
N GLY A 74 21.60 15.71 16.22
CA GLY A 74 20.79 16.77 16.85
C GLY A 74 19.46 17.12 16.17
N ARG A 75 18.97 16.32 15.20
CA ARG A 75 17.62 16.49 14.64
C ARG A 75 16.87 15.16 14.67
N THR A 76 15.91 15.05 15.59
CA THR A 76 14.97 13.92 15.63
C THR A 76 14.05 14.01 14.42
N VAL A 77 14.28 13.18 13.40
CA VAL A 77 13.30 12.99 12.32
C VAL A 77 12.15 12.17 12.90
N SER A 78 10.94 12.73 12.91
CA SER A 78 9.77 12.17 13.58
C SER A 78 8.80 11.50 12.59
N GLY A 79 9.31 10.72 11.63
CA GLY A 79 8.47 10.07 10.64
C GLY A 79 9.23 9.19 9.65
N LEU A 80 8.49 8.30 8.97
CA LEU A 80 9.02 7.41 7.94
C LEU A 80 9.19 8.18 6.64
N ASP A 81 10.41 8.23 6.10
CA ASP A 81 10.64 8.76 4.77
C ASP A 81 10.06 7.84 3.67
N ARG A 82 9.98 8.38 2.45
CA ARG A 82 9.49 7.66 1.26
C ARG A 82 10.19 6.33 1.01
N GLY A 83 11.49 6.23 1.24
CA GLY A 83 12.27 5.02 0.96
C GLY A 83 11.96 3.89 1.94
N ARG A 84 11.87 4.21 3.22
CA ARG A 84 11.48 3.25 4.27
C ARG A 84 10.04 2.79 4.10
N PHE A 85 9.14 3.72 3.81
CA PHE A 85 7.73 3.39 3.59
C PHE A 85 7.53 2.50 2.36
N ARG A 86 8.21 2.80 1.24
CA ARG A 86 8.24 1.90 0.06
C ARG A 86 8.77 0.50 0.40
N SER A 87 9.86 0.43 1.16
CA SER A 87 10.43 -0.85 1.60
C SER A 87 9.44 -1.63 2.46
N PHE A 88 8.69 -0.95 3.32
CA PHE A 88 7.61 -1.53 4.10
C PHE A 88 6.49 -2.09 3.21
N LEU A 89 6.01 -1.32 2.22
CA LEU A 89 4.97 -1.77 1.29
C LEU A 89 5.41 -2.99 0.48
N HIS A 90 6.61 -2.95 -0.07
CA HIS A 90 7.18 -4.06 -0.84
C HIS A 90 7.33 -5.33 0.01
N ASN A 91 7.89 -5.21 1.21
CA ASN A 91 8.21 -6.38 2.03
C ASN A 91 6.98 -7.03 2.68
N ASN A 92 5.98 -6.24 3.09
CA ASN A 92 4.81 -6.75 3.79
C ASN A 92 3.62 -7.03 2.88
N PHE A 93 3.50 -6.30 1.76
CA PHE A 93 2.33 -6.39 0.86
C PHE A 93 2.70 -6.72 -0.59
N GLY A 94 3.98 -6.86 -0.92
CA GLY A 94 4.42 -7.29 -2.25
C GLY A 94 4.19 -6.25 -3.35
N MET A 95 3.97 -4.99 -2.99
CA MET A 95 3.79 -3.90 -3.96
C MET A 95 5.10 -3.62 -4.69
N THR A 96 5.05 -3.52 -6.03
CA THR A 96 6.24 -3.29 -6.88
C THR A 96 6.11 -2.13 -7.84
N ASP A 97 4.92 -1.56 -7.99
CA ASP A 97 4.70 -0.42 -8.88
C ASP A 97 5.13 0.86 -8.15
N ASP A 98 6.18 1.50 -8.66
CA ASP A 98 6.80 2.66 -8.00
C ASP A 98 5.86 3.86 -7.93
N MET A 99 4.98 4.03 -8.93
CA MET A 99 4.06 5.16 -8.99
C MET A 99 2.88 4.95 -8.05
N ILE A 100 2.34 3.72 -8.00
CA ILE A 100 1.31 3.36 -7.03
C ILE A 100 1.84 3.45 -5.61
N MET A 101 3.05 2.93 -5.32
CA MET A 101 3.66 3.06 -3.99
C MET A 101 3.88 4.53 -3.58
N ASP A 102 4.23 5.40 -4.52
CA ASP A 102 4.33 6.84 -4.26
C ASP A 102 2.96 7.48 -3.98
N GLY A 103 1.90 7.06 -4.68
CA GLY A 103 0.53 7.53 -4.40
C GLY A 103 0.03 7.06 -3.03
N VAL A 104 0.33 5.83 -2.64
CA VAL A 104 0.04 5.31 -1.29
C VAL A 104 0.80 6.12 -0.24
N PHE A 105 2.08 6.44 -0.46
CA PHE A 105 2.84 7.32 0.44
C PHE A 105 2.16 8.70 0.59
N ARG A 106 1.81 9.37 -0.51
CA ARG A 106 1.14 10.68 -0.48
C ARG A 106 -0.21 10.62 0.24
N THR A 107 -0.92 9.51 0.12
CA THR A 107 -2.22 9.33 0.78
C THR A 107 -2.07 9.17 2.30
N PHE A 108 -0.94 8.62 2.76
CA PHE A 108 -0.60 8.54 4.18
C PHE A 108 -0.05 9.88 4.73
N ASP A 109 0.82 10.57 3.99
CA ASP A 109 1.42 11.88 4.33
C ASP A 109 0.39 13.01 4.15
N LYS A 110 -0.51 13.19 5.14
CA LYS A 110 -1.64 14.12 5.07
C LYS A 110 -1.22 15.58 5.17
N ASP A 111 -0.14 15.87 5.89
CA ASP A 111 0.38 17.23 6.01
C ASP A 111 1.41 17.62 4.93
N ASN A 112 1.77 16.66 4.06
CA ASN A 112 2.70 16.82 2.95
C ASN A 112 4.09 17.29 3.39
N ASP A 113 4.54 16.92 4.60
CA ASP A 113 5.87 17.25 5.08
C ASP A 113 6.97 16.34 4.52
N GLY A 114 6.58 15.29 3.78
CA GLY A 114 7.47 14.32 3.16
C GLY A 114 7.84 13.15 4.07
N PHE A 115 7.19 13.02 5.22
CA PHE A 115 7.34 11.94 6.18
C PHE A 115 5.97 11.43 6.66
N VAL A 116 5.82 10.12 6.82
CA VAL A 116 4.63 9.55 7.48
C VAL A 116 4.89 9.55 8.99
N ASN A 117 4.21 10.41 9.72
CA ASN A 117 4.29 10.46 11.18
C ASN A 117 3.47 9.32 11.82
N MET A 118 3.57 9.16 13.15
CA MET A 118 2.90 8.04 13.85
C MET A 118 1.37 8.08 13.74
N ARG A 119 0.78 9.29 13.70
CA ARG A 119 -0.67 9.41 13.58
C ARG A 119 -1.14 9.00 12.19
N GLU A 120 -0.47 9.54 11.17
CA GLU A 120 -0.69 9.20 9.76
C GLU A 120 -0.50 7.72 9.47
N TRP A 121 0.51 7.10 10.09
CA TRP A 121 0.74 5.68 10.03
C TRP A 121 -0.48 4.86 10.48
N ILE A 122 -1.04 5.19 11.65
CA ILE A 122 -2.16 4.44 12.23
C ILE A 122 -3.46 4.70 11.45
N ASP A 123 -3.73 5.96 11.11
CA ASP A 123 -4.92 6.33 10.34
C ASP A 123 -4.88 5.73 8.93
N GLY A 124 -3.72 5.80 8.27
CA GLY A 124 -3.52 5.21 6.94
C GLY A 124 -3.68 3.69 6.97
N LEU A 125 -3.07 2.99 7.94
CA LEU A 125 -3.24 1.54 8.08
C LEU A 125 -4.68 1.13 8.41
N SER A 126 -5.45 1.99 9.09
CA SER A 126 -6.86 1.73 9.43
C SER A 126 -7.66 1.51 8.16
N VAL A 127 -7.53 2.42 7.19
CA VAL A 127 -8.21 2.32 5.89
C VAL A 127 -7.56 1.25 5.00
N PHE A 128 -6.23 1.24 4.94
CA PHE A 128 -5.47 0.35 4.05
C PHE A 128 -5.72 -1.14 4.34
N LEU A 129 -5.81 -1.52 5.63
CA LEU A 129 -6.03 -2.92 6.02
C LEU A 129 -7.52 -3.24 6.21
N ARG A 130 -8.29 -2.35 6.82
CA ARG A 130 -9.64 -2.65 7.33
C ARG A 130 -10.72 -1.67 6.88
N GLY A 131 -10.39 -0.75 5.98
CA GLY A 131 -11.33 0.25 5.48
C GLY A 131 -12.59 -0.36 4.88
N THR A 132 -13.70 0.30 5.13
CA THR A 132 -14.98 0.07 4.46
C THR A 132 -14.86 0.38 2.97
N LEU A 133 -15.87 -0.02 2.18
CA LEU A 133 -15.89 0.30 0.76
C LEU A 133 -15.84 1.81 0.52
N ASP A 134 -16.55 2.60 1.32
CA ASP A 134 -16.60 4.06 1.17
C ASP A 134 -15.24 4.70 1.42
N GLU A 135 -14.55 4.31 2.50
CA GLU A 135 -13.19 4.78 2.78
C GLU A 135 -12.20 4.32 1.72
N LYS A 136 -12.36 3.10 1.18
CA LYS A 136 -11.50 2.57 0.12
C LYS A 136 -11.71 3.29 -1.21
N ILE A 137 -12.94 3.69 -1.54
CA ILE A 137 -13.21 4.50 -2.74
C ILE A 137 -12.47 5.84 -2.63
N GLU A 138 -12.58 6.53 -1.50
CA GLU A 138 -11.87 7.79 -1.26
C GLU A 138 -10.36 7.61 -1.29
N TYR A 139 -9.86 6.56 -0.63
CA TYR A 139 -8.45 6.23 -0.58
C TYR A 139 -7.87 5.96 -1.98
N CYS A 140 -8.49 5.09 -2.78
CA CYS A 140 -8.01 4.77 -4.13
C CYS A 140 -8.03 6.01 -5.02
N PHE A 141 -9.08 6.84 -4.93
CA PHE A 141 -9.15 8.09 -5.68
C PHE A 141 -7.96 9.03 -5.34
N GLN A 142 -7.64 9.20 -4.05
CA GLN A 142 -6.51 10.02 -3.60
C GLN A 142 -5.15 9.45 -4.06
N VAL A 143 -5.01 8.12 -4.17
CA VAL A 143 -3.80 7.51 -4.71
C VAL A 143 -3.63 7.83 -6.20
N TYR A 144 -4.73 7.80 -6.95
CA TYR A 144 -4.76 7.97 -8.41
C TYR A 144 -4.68 9.42 -8.88
N ASP A 145 -5.18 10.36 -8.08
CA ASP A 145 -5.01 11.79 -8.28
C ASP A 145 -3.56 12.19 -7.94
N LEU A 146 -2.68 12.19 -8.94
CA LEU A 146 -1.24 12.34 -8.72
C LEU A 146 -0.86 13.78 -8.37
N ASN A 147 -1.64 14.76 -8.84
CA ASN A 147 -1.39 16.18 -8.65
C ASN A 147 -2.27 16.83 -7.55
N SER A 148 -3.22 16.08 -6.98
CA SER A 148 -4.17 16.50 -5.94
C SER A 148 -5.10 17.64 -6.37
N ASP A 149 -5.50 17.67 -7.64
CA ASP A 149 -6.45 18.66 -8.18
C ASP A 149 -7.93 18.24 -8.06
N ASN A 150 -8.19 17.08 -7.45
CA ASN A 150 -9.48 16.40 -7.29
C ASN A 150 -10.05 15.82 -8.59
N TYR A 151 -9.21 15.58 -9.59
CA TYR A 151 -9.54 14.86 -10.80
C TYR A 151 -8.47 13.83 -11.15
N ILE A 152 -8.89 12.73 -11.78
CA ILE A 152 -7.96 11.82 -12.45
C ILE A 152 -7.98 12.17 -13.93
N SER A 153 -6.91 12.80 -14.40
CA SER A 153 -6.72 13.21 -15.79
C SER A 153 -6.35 12.05 -16.71
N ARG A 154 -6.51 12.24 -18.03
CA ARG A 154 -6.11 11.26 -19.05
C ARG A 154 -4.63 10.92 -18.95
N GLU A 155 -3.83 11.94 -18.70
CA GLU A 155 -2.40 11.82 -18.52
C GLU A 155 -2.09 10.92 -17.33
N GLU A 156 -2.71 11.14 -16.18
CA GLU A 156 -2.50 10.30 -14.99
C GLU A 156 -2.93 8.85 -15.24
N MET A 157 -4.10 8.62 -15.85
CA MET A 157 -4.55 7.28 -16.24
C MET A 157 -3.52 6.59 -17.15
N PHE A 158 -3.03 7.31 -18.15
CA PHE A 158 -2.05 6.77 -19.10
C PHE A 158 -0.77 6.33 -18.40
N HIS A 159 -0.22 7.17 -17.51
CA HIS A 159 1.00 6.82 -16.77
C HIS A 159 0.79 5.59 -15.88
N MET A 160 -0.35 5.50 -15.17
CA MET A 160 -0.61 4.39 -14.23
C MET A 160 -0.78 3.06 -14.97
N LEU A 161 -1.56 3.08 -16.05
CA LEU A 161 -1.78 1.89 -16.87
C LEU A 161 -0.50 1.45 -17.57
N LYS A 162 0.37 2.38 -17.97
CA LYS A 162 1.65 2.08 -18.61
C LYS A 162 2.58 1.30 -17.68
N ASP A 163 2.78 1.76 -16.45
CA ASP A 163 3.67 1.09 -15.50
C ASP A 163 3.11 -0.28 -15.04
N SER A 164 1.78 -0.41 -14.94
CA SER A 164 1.13 -1.66 -14.59
C SER A 164 1.16 -2.72 -15.71
N LEU A 165 1.21 -2.34 -16.99
CA LEU A 165 1.03 -3.23 -18.14
C LEU A 165 2.32 -3.54 -18.93
N ILE A 166 3.42 -2.79 -18.72
CA ILE A 166 4.71 -3.10 -19.34
C ILE A 166 5.35 -4.31 -18.62
N ARG A 167 4.85 -5.51 -18.94
CA ARG A 167 5.51 -6.79 -18.64
C ARG A 167 5.55 -7.76 -19.83
N GLN A 168 5.00 -7.39 -20.99
CA GLN A 168 5.10 -8.21 -22.20
C GLN A 168 5.50 -7.35 -23.41
N PRO A 169 6.65 -7.62 -24.06
CA PRO A 169 6.96 -7.00 -25.33
C PRO A 169 6.03 -7.61 -26.41
N THR A 170 5.12 -6.79 -26.92
CA THR A 170 4.33 -7.09 -28.12
C THR A 170 4.98 -6.42 -29.34
N ASP A 171 4.71 -6.94 -30.55
CA ASP A 171 5.21 -6.37 -31.81
C ASP A 171 4.47 -5.05 -32.21
N ASP A 172 3.39 -4.71 -31.51
CA ASP A 172 2.61 -3.46 -31.67
C ASP A 172 3.11 -2.36 -30.71
N ASP A 173 2.89 -1.09 -31.08
CA ASP A 173 3.21 0.07 -30.23
C ASP A 173 2.41 -0.03 -28.91
N PRO A 174 3.07 -0.30 -27.77
CA PRO A 174 2.38 -0.52 -26.50
C PRO A 174 1.58 0.70 -26.06
N ASP A 175 1.98 1.91 -26.49
CA ASP A 175 1.32 3.15 -26.10
C ASP A 175 -0.09 3.29 -26.73
N GLU A 176 -0.33 2.73 -27.92
CA GLU A 176 -1.67 2.72 -28.53
C GLU A 176 -2.65 1.84 -27.74
N GLY A 177 -2.19 0.69 -27.25
CA GLY A 177 -2.99 -0.18 -26.38
C GLY A 177 -3.37 0.51 -25.07
N ILE A 178 -2.47 1.31 -24.49
CA ILE A 178 -2.77 2.09 -23.28
C ILE A 178 -3.77 3.21 -23.58
N LYS A 179 -3.66 3.91 -24.71
CA LYS A 179 -4.64 4.94 -25.12
C LYS A 179 -6.03 4.34 -25.26
N ASP A 180 -6.15 3.18 -25.89
CA ASP A 180 -7.43 2.47 -26.00
C ASP A 180 -8.02 2.13 -24.62
N LEU A 181 -7.19 1.71 -23.66
CA LEU A 181 -7.63 1.47 -22.29
C LEU A 181 -8.09 2.75 -21.59
N VAL A 182 -7.39 3.87 -21.77
CA VAL A 182 -7.83 5.18 -21.24
C VAL A 182 -9.20 5.56 -21.81
N GLU A 183 -9.41 5.41 -23.11
CA GLU A 183 -10.71 5.67 -23.75
C GLU A 183 -11.83 4.74 -23.24
N ILE A 184 -11.52 3.45 -23.05
CA ILE A 184 -12.46 2.47 -22.48
C ILE A 184 -12.83 2.87 -21.05
N THR A 185 -11.85 3.28 -20.25
CA THR A 185 -12.07 3.70 -18.86
C THR A 185 -12.94 4.93 -18.78
N LEU A 186 -12.64 5.99 -19.55
CA LEU A 186 -13.48 7.19 -19.61
C LEU A 186 -14.91 6.83 -20.04
N LYS A 187 -15.06 6.03 -21.10
CA LYS A 187 -16.39 5.62 -21.55
C LYS A 187 -17.23 4.91 -20.48
N ARG A 188 -16.58 4.22 -19.52
CA ARG A 188 -17.27 3.54 -18.42
C ARG A 188 -17.48 4.42 -17.20
N MET A 189 -16.52 5.28 -16.88
CA MET A 189 -16.47 5.97 -15.59
C MET A 189 -16.81 7.46 -15.69
N ASP A 190 -16.49 8.13 -16.79
CA ASP A 190 -16.74 9.56 -17.01
C ASP A 190 -18.23 9.79 -17.37
N HIS A 191 -19.03 10.20 -16.38
CA HIS A 191 -20.47 10.36 -16.55
C HIS A 191 -20.88 11.73 -17.09
N ASP A 192 -20.08 12.77 -16.86
CA ASP A 192 -20.37 14.12 -17.35
C ASP A 192 -19.68 14.46 -18.69
N HIS A 193 -18.81 13.56 -19.15
CA HIS A 193 -18.10 13.60 -20.42
C HIS A 193 -17.16 14.80 -20.55
N ASP A 194 -16.55 15.23 -19.44
CA ASP A 194 -15.56 16.31 -19.41
C ASP A 194 -14.13 15.83 -19.74
N GLY A 195 -13.92 14.52 -19.91
CA GLY A 195 -12.67 13.89 -20.33
C GLY A 195 -11.70 13.59 -19.19
N ARG A 196 -12.13 13.70 -17.94
CA ARG A 196 -11.40 13.34 -16.71
C ARG A 196 -12.39 12.70 -15.73
N LEU A 197 -11.90 12.17 -14.61
CA LEU A 197 -12.79 11.59 -13.58
C LEU A 197 -12.79 12.47 -12.35
N SER A 198 -13.94 13.04 -12.03
CA SER A 198 -14.15 13.61 -10.69
C SER A 198 -14.32 12.50 -9.65
N PHE A 199 -14.24 12.85 -8.36
CA PHE A 199 -14.57 11.90 -7.29
C PHE A 199 -15.98 11.30 -7.45
N SER A 200 -16.96 12.10 -7.88
CA SER A 200 -18.33 11.64 -8.08
C SER A 200 -18.45 10.63 -9.23
N ASP A 201 -17.64 10.79 -10.28
CA ASP A 201 -17.59 9.84 -11.41
C ASP A 201 -17.02 8.51 -10.94
N PHE A 202 -15.87 8.59 -10.26
CA PHE A 202 -15.17 7.43 -9.73
C PHE A 202 -16.03 6.66 -8.71
N GLU A 203 -16.59 7.34 -7.71
CA GLU A 203 -17.44 6.73 -6.69
C GLU A 203 -18.63 6.00 -7.32
N LYS A 204 -19.35 6.68 -8.22
CA LYS A 204 -20.52 6.10 -8.86
C LYS A 204 -20.16 4.87 -9.70
N ALA A 205 -19.09 4.96 -10.50
CA ALA A 205 -18.63 3.85 -11.31
C ALA A 205 -18.22 2.64 -10.47
N VAL A 206 -17.50 2.86 -9.35
CA VAL A 206 -17.09 1.76 -8.44
C VAL A 206 -18.29 1.14 -7.72
N ARG A 207 -19.30 1.94 -7.35
CA ARG A 207 -20.54 1.41 -6.74
C ARG A 207 -21.35 0.56 -7.71
N ASP A 208 -21.36 0.93 -8.99
CA ASP A 208 -22.02 0.15 -10.04
C ASP A 208 -21.21 -1.13 -10.39
N GLU A 209 -19.87 -1.03 -10.45
CA GLU A 209 -18.95 -2.13 -10.74
C GLU A 209 -17.74 -2.11 -9.79
N ASN A 210 -17.81 -2.86 -8.68
CA ASN A 210 -16.76 -2.87 -7.64
C ASN A 210 -15.37 -3.28 -8.13
N LEU A 211 -15.26 -3.95 -9.29
CA LEU A 211 -13.98 -4.30 -9.90
C LEU A 211 -13.21 -3.07 -10.41
N LEU A 212 -13.87 -1.93 -10.58
CA LEU A 212 -13.25 -0.67 -11.00
C LEU A 212 -12.52 0.05 -9.87
N LEU A 213 -12.64 -0.40 -8.61
CA LEU A 213 -11.97 0.23 -7.47
C LEU A 213 -10.46 0.33 -7.66
N GLU A 214 -9.86 -0.69 -8.28
CA GLU A 214 -8.43 -0.74 -8.56
C GLU A 214 -8.11 -0.68 -10.07
N ALA A 215 -8.93 0.03 -10.84
CA ALA A 215 -8.88 0.06 -12.32
C ALA A 215 -7.53 0.51 -12.90
N PHE A 216 -6.78 1.36 -12.19
CA PHE A 216 -5.52 1.92 -12.67
C PHE A 216 -4.27 1.22 -12.10
N GLY A 217 -4.45 0.26 -11.20
CA GLY A 217 -3.34 -0.47 -10.56
C GLY A 217 -3.67 -0.85 -9.12
N THR A 218 -3.07 -1.93 -8.63
CA THR A 218 -3.31 -2.45 -7.28
C THR A 218 -2.70 -1.53 -6.22
N CYS A 219 -3.53 -0.77 -5.54
CA CYS A 219 -3.12 0.20 -4.52
C CYS A 219 -3.56 -0.18 -3.10
N LEU A 220 -4.33 -1.26 -2.97
CA LEU A 220 -4.69 -1.89 -1.70
C LEU A 220 -3.97 -3.24 -1.56
N PRO A 221 -3.71 -3.69 -0.32
CA PRO A 221 -3.13 -5.00 -0.09
C PRO A 221 -4.18 -6.10 -0.35
N ASP A 222 -3.74 -7.23 -0.92
CA ASP A 222 -4.62 -8.39 -1.05
C ASP A 222 -4.92 -9.01 0.32
N SER A 223 -5.96 -9.84 0.40
CA SER A 223 -6.40 -10.46 1.65
C SER A 223 -5.34 -11.35 2.29
N MET A 224 -4.52 -12.05 1.51
CA MET A 224 -3.48 -12.94 2.04
C MET A 224 -2.35 -12.15 2.69
N SER A 225 -1.88 -11.10 2.01
CA SER A 225 -0.86 -10.19 2.53
C SER A 225 -1.37 -9.45 3.77
N THR A 226 -2.63 -8.99 3.75
CA THR A 226 -3.28 -8.35 4.91
C THR A 226 -3.34 -9.27 6.12
N GLU A 227 -3.84 -10.50 5.95
CA GLU A 227 -3.90 -11.48 7.03
C GLU A 227 -2.52 -11.85 7.56
N ALA A 228 -1.52 -11.98 6.67
CA ALA A 228 -0.16 -12.30 7.07
C ALA A 228 0.45 -11.19 7.93
N PHE A 229 0.26 -9.94 7.52
CA PHE A 229 0.70 -8.77 8.27
C PHE A 229 0.00 -8.66 9.63
N GLU A 230 -1.33 -8.80 9.67
CA GLU A 230 -2.07 -8.75 10.94
C GLU A 230 -1.67 -9.87 11.89
N LYS A 231 -1.40 -11.08 11.38
CA LYS A 231 -0.87 -12.18 12.19
C LYS A 231 0.50 -11.85 12.77
N LEU A 232 1.40 -11.32 11.95
CA LEU A 232 2.74 -10.93 12.39
C LEU A 232 2.70 -9.85 13.47
N VAL A 233 1.89 -8.80 13.28
CA VAL A 233 1.89 -7.62 14.16
C VAL A 233 0.99 -7.78 15.38
N PHE A 234 -0.16 -8.45 15.25
CA PHE A 234 -1.16 -8.54 16.32
C PHE A 234 -1.22 -9.88 17.04
N GLN A 235 -0.71 -10.98 16.46
CA GLN A 235 -0.89 -12.34 17.03
C GLN A 235 0.34 -12.92 17.75
N GLU A 236 1.44 -12.19 17.94
CA GLU A 236 2.55 -12.60 18.84
C GLU A 236 2.18 -12.54 20.35
N GLN A 237 0.96 -12.98 20.72
CA GLN A 237 0.48 -13.09 22.10
C GLN A 237 -0.08 -14.47 22.48
N LEU A 238 0.21 -15.54 21.73
CA LEU A 238 -0.26 -16.89 22.09
C LEU A 238 0.84 -17.92 22.40
N GLU A 239 2.13 -17.57 22.34
CA GLU A 239 3.22 -18.53 22.58
C GLU A 239 4.21 -18.16 23.71
N GLN A 240 3.86 -17.25 24.64
CA GLN A 240 4.64 -17.02 25.87
C GLN A 240 3.79 -17.10 27.13
#